data_AF-A0A1G1G8C8-F1
#
_entry.id   AF-A0A1G1G8C8-F1
#
_cell.length_a   1.000
_cell.length_b   1.000
_cell.length_c   1.000
_cell.angle_alpha   90.00
_cell.angle_beta   90.00
_cell.angle_gamma   90.00
#
_symmetry.space_group_name_H-M   'P 1'
#
loop_
_entity.id
_entity.type
_entity.pdbx_description
1 polymer ?
#
loop_
_entity_poly.entity_id
_entity_poly.type
_entity_poly.pdbx_seq_one_letter_code
_entity_poly.pdbx_strand_id
1 'polypeptide(L)'
;MTTQSLLDKTYKIVLNRMIKTGVAPHYTGIARELGVPVQDGRKALHDLVKLGIPGIWLFPDTDYISSFAPFSSLPTQYRISVDGDQKWFGQ
;
A
#
# COMPACT_ATOMS: atom_id res chain seq x y z
N MET A 1 -17.03 10.84 -0.70
CA MET A 1 -16.47 9.58 -1.24
C MET A 1 -15.18 9.88 -1.99
N THR A 2 -14.18 9.00 -1.95
CA THR A 2 -12.97 9.11 -2.78
C THR A 2 -13.35 8.82 -4.23
N THR A 3 -12.85 9.59 -5.20
CA THR A 3 -13.16 9.34 -6.62
C THR A 3 -12.38 8.12 -7.13
N GLN A 4 -12.88 7.46 -8.18
CA GLN A 4 -12.19 6.30 -8.78
C GLN A 4 -10.75 6.67 -9.18
N SER A 5 -10.56 7.82 -9.83
CA SER A 5 -9.23 8.33 -10.19
C SER A 5 -8.29 8.46 -8.98
N LEU A 6 -8.81 8.86 -7.82
CA LEU A 6 -8.02 9.00 -6.60
C LEU A 6 -7.70 7.64 -5.97
N LEU A 7 -8.61 6.66 -6.05
CA LEU A 7 -8.36 5.27 -5.65
C LEU A 7 -7.27 4.62 -6.51
N ASP A 8 -7.35 4.77 -7.84
CA ASP A 8 -6.36 4.23 -8.78
C ASP A 8 -4.96 4.83 -8.53
N LYS A 9 -4.90 6.15 -8.29
CA LYS A 9 -3.65 6.83 -7.91
C LYS A 9 -3.11 6.31 -6.58
N THR A 10 -3.97 6.13 -5.58
CA THR A 10 -3.59 5.60 -4.27
C THR A 10 -3.02 4.19 -4.39
N TYR A 11 -3.70 3.30 -5.12
CA TYR A 11 -3.24 1.95 -5.41
C TYR A 11 -1.85 1.97 -6.07
N LYS A 12 -1.68 2.77 -7.12
CA LYS A 12 -0.41 2.91 -7.85
C LYS A 12 0.72 3.43 -6.96
N ILE A 13 0.45 4.39 -6.09
CA ILE A 13 1.45 4.93 -5.14
C ILE A 13 1.93 3.84 -4.18
N VAL A 14 0.99 3.09 -3.58
CA VAL A 14 1.35 2.00 -2.66
C VAL A 14 2.20 0.95 -3.37
N LEU A 15 1.76 0.48 -4.54
CA LEU A 15 2.47 -0.53 -5.31
C LEU A 15 3.88 -0.07 -5.72
N ASN A 16 4.00 1.15 -6.27
CA ASN A 16 5.28 1.69 -6.69
C ASN A 16 6.24 1.92 -5.51
N ARG A 17 5.72 2.33 -4.35
CA ARG A 17 6.52 2.46 -3.13
C ARG A 17 7.05 1.11 -2.68
N MET A 18 6.19 0.11 -2.63
CA MET A 18 6.60 -1.27 -2.34
C MET A 18 7.71 -1.69 -3.29
N ILE A 19 7.51 -1.64 -4.60
CA ILE A 19 8.51 -1.99 -5.63
C ILE A 19 9.83 -1.22 -5.45
N LYS A 20 9.78 0.06 -5.08
CA LYS A 20 10.98 0.89 -4.98
C LYS A 20 11.76 0.67 -3.67
N THR A 21 11.08 0.45 -2.56
CA THR A 21 11.70 0.54 -1.22
C THR A 21 11.64 -0.74 -0.41
N GLY A 22 10.85 -1.75 -0.79
CA GLY A 22 10.66 -2.94 0.05
C GLY A 22 9.71 -2.74 1.23
N VAL A 23 9.16 -1.53 1.39
CA VAL A 23 8.40 -1.14 2.59
C VAL A 23 7.12 -0.44 2.18
N ALA A 24 6.01 -0.82 2.82
CA ALA A 24 4.72 -0.21 2.53
C ALA A 24 4.70 1.24 3.03
N PRO A 25 4.19 2.19 2.21
CA PRO A 25 4.11 3.57 2.65
C PRO A 25 3.04 3.74 3.73
N HIS A 26 3.30 4.64 4.67
CA HIS A 26 2.29 5.14 5.59
C HIS A 26 1.38 6.17 4.87
N TYR A 27 0.15 6.37 5.35
CA TYR A 27 -0.81 7.27 4.71
C TYR A 27 -0.33 8.72 4.59
N THR A 28 0.57 9.17 5.47
CA THR A 28 1.22 10.49 5.37
C THR A 28 2.08 10.61 4.12
N GLY A 29 2.79 9.54 3.73
CA GLY A 29 3.55 9.47 2.49
C GLY A 29 2.64 9.43 1.26
N ILE A 30 1.54 8.68 1.35
CA ILE A 30 0.50 8.64 0.31
C ILE A 30 -0.10 10.03 0.10
N ALA A 31 -0.50 10.73 1.17
CA ALA A 31 -1.06 12.08 1.10
C ALA A 31 -0.10 13.05 0.40
N ARG A 32 1.18 13.01 0.77
CA ARG A 32 2.24 13.82 0.16
C ARG A 32 2.35 13.58 -1.35
N GLU A 33 2.32 12.33 -1.79
CA GLU A 33 2.42 12.00 -3.22
C GLU A 33 1.15 12.31 -4.02
N LEU A 34 -0.01 12.22 -3.37
CA LEU A 34 -1.28 12.66 -3.93
C LEU A 34 -1.40 14.18 -4.00
N GLY A 35 -0.58 14.93 -3.23
CA GLY A 35 -0.68 16.37 -3.12
C GLY A 35 -1.93 16.83 -2.37
N VAL A 36 -2.38 16.05 -1.39
CA VAL A 36 -3.61 16.29 -0.62
C VAL A 36 -3.31 16.44 0.87
N PRO A 37 -4.23 17.04 1.65
CA PRO A 37 -4.14 17.04 3.11
C PRO A 37 -4.02 15.62 3.70
N VAL A 38 -3.34 15.50 4.84
CA VAL A 38 -3.06 14.19 5.48
C VAL A 38 -4.32 13.40 5.78
N GLN A 39 -5.39 14.06 6.26
CA GLN A 39 -6.68 13.40 6.49
C GLN A 39 -7.27 12.78 5.22
N ASP A 40 -7.07 13.41 4.06
CA ASP A 40 -7.61 12.94 2.79
C ASP A 40 -6.80 11.77 2.25
N GLY A 41 -5.48 11.77 2.45
CA GLY A 41 -4.64 10.61 2.13
C GLY A 41 -4.95 9.41 3.03
N ARG A 42 -5.20 9.63 4.34
CA ARG A 42 -5.69 8.58 5.24
C ARG A 42 -7.01 8.02 4.77
N LYS A 43 -7.96 8.90 4.43
CA LYS A 43 -9.27 8.51 3.93
C LYS A 43 -9.17 7.73 2.62
N ALA A 44 -8.30 8.13 1.69
CA ALA A 44 -8.09 7.44 0.42
C ALA A 44 -7.54 6.02 0.63
N LEU A 45 -6.58 5.83 1.54
CA LEU A 45 -6.08 4.50 1.90
C LEU A 45 -7.19 3.61 2.48
N HIS A 46 -7.97 4.13 3.43
CA HIS A 46 -9.08 3.39 4.04
C HIS A 46 -10.18 3.04 3.04
N ASP A 47 -10.55 3.98 2.16
CA ASP A 47 -11.54 3.73 1.12
C ASP A 47 -11.04 2.66 0.13
N LEU A 48 -9.74 2.64 -0.20
CA LEU A 48 -9.14 1.59 -1.03
C LEU A 48 -9.23 0.21 -0.38
N VAL A 49 -8.89 0.10 0.91
CA VAL A 49 -8.99 -1.17 1.67
C VAL A 49 -10.44 -1.65 1.75
N LYS A 50 -11.40 -0.73 1.93
CA LYS A 50 -12.84 -1.02 1.99
C LYS A 50 -13.43 -1.56 0.69
N LEU A 51 -12.74 -1.42 -0.45
CA LEU A 51 -13.16 -2.08 -1.70
C LEU A 51 -13.13 -3.61 -1.60
N GLY A 52 -12.45 -4.17 -0.59
CA GLY A 52 -12.41 -5.61 -0.38
C GLY A 52 -11.60 -6.36 -1.44
N ILE A 53 -10.61 -5.68 -2.06
CA ILE A 53 -9.70 -6.32 -3.00
C ILE A 53 -8.88 -7.38 -2.23
N PRO A 54 -8.87 -8.65 -2.68
CA PRO A 54 -8.13 -9.71 -2.00
C PRO A 54 -6.65 -9.36 -1.84
N GLY A 55 -6.11 -9.66 -0.65
CA GLY A 55 -4.69 -9.45 -0.35
C GLY A 55 -4.29 -8.00 -0.06
N ILE A 56 -5.25 -7.12 0.22
CA ILE A 56 -4.98 -5.76 0.73
C ILE A 56 -5.48 -5.69 2.17
N TRP A 57 -4.56 -5.54 3.12
CA TRP A 57 -4.87 -5.55 4.55
C TRP A 57 -4.11 -4.44 5.29
N LEU A 58 -4.79 -3.82 6.24
CA LEU A 58 -4.15 -3.03 7.28
C LEU A 58 -3.86 -3.93 8.48
N PHE A 59 -2.79 -3.63 9.20
CA PHE A 59 -2.53 -4.26 10.49
C PHE A 59 -3.59 -3.78 11.50
N PRO A 60 -4.20 -4.69 12.29
CA PRO A 60 -5.30 -4.34 13.19
C PRO A 60 -5.01 -3.13 14.07
N ASP A 61 -6.01 -2.27 14.25
CA ASP A 61 -5.96 -1.05 15.09
C ASP A 61 -4.86 -0.06 14.72
N THR A 62 -4.32 -0.14 13.49
CA THR A 62 -3.34 0.81 12.96
C THR A 62 -3.70 1.26 11.55
N ASP A 63 -2.87 2.16 11.01
CA ASP A 63 -2.90 2.52 9.59
C ASP A 63 -1.73 1.93 8.79
N TYR A 64 -1.02 0.94 9.37
CA TYR A 64 0.07 0.25 8.67
C TYR A 64 -0.50 -0.76 7.68
N ILE A 65 0.01 -0.75 6.46
CA ILE A 65 -0.29 -1.76 5.46
C ILE A 65 0.50 -3.03 5.82
N SER A 66 -0.19 -4.06 6.29
CA SER A 66 0.41 -5.37 6.57
C SER A 66 0.60 -6.18 5.29
N SER A 67 -0.28 -5.95 4.31
CA SER A 67 -0.31 -6.72 3.07
C SER A 67 -0.84 -5.90 1.90
N PHE A 68 -0.20 -6.01 0.74
CA PHE A 68 -0.67 -5.37 -0.49
C PHE A 68 -0.22 -6.19 -1.70
N ALA A 69 -1.14 -6.93 -2.32
CA ALA A 69 -0.80 -7.96 -3.30
C ALA A 69 0.06 -7.41 -4.45
N PRO A 70 1.15 -8.12 -4.84
CA PRO A 70 1.55 -9.47 -4.39
C PRO A 70 2.39 -9.49 -3.10
N PHE A 71 2.65 -8.35 -2.47
CA PHE A 71 3.62 -8.21 -1.40
C PHE A 71 3.03 -8.39 0.00
N SER A 72 3.87 -8.88 0.91
CA SER A 72 3.67 -8.89 2.36
C SER A 72 4.70 -7.97 3.03
N SER A 73 4.26 -7.17 4.00
CA SER A 73 5.15 -6.38 4.86
C SER A 73 5.81 -7.24 5.95
N LEU A 74 5.32 -8.46 6.17
CA LEU A 74 5.87 -9.43 7.10
C LEU A 74 6.68 -10.50 6.34
N PRO A 75 7.80 -10.98 6.88
CA PRO A 75 8.54 -12.10 6.30
C PRO A 75 7.66 -13.35 6.14
N THR A 76 7.74 -13.97 4.96
CA THR A 76 7.11 -15.26 4.65
C THR A 76 8.12 -16.17 3.95
N GLN A 77 7.74 -17.43 3.71
CA GLN A 77 8.51 -18.35 2.90
C GLN A 77 8.60 -17.94 1.42
N TYR A 78 7.69 -17.09 0.94
CA TYR A 78 7.65 -16.63 -0.44
C TYR A 78 8.53 -15.39 -0.59
N ARG A 79 9.66 -15.53 -1.28
CA ARG A 79 10.57 -14.42 -1.57
C ARG A 79 10.27 -13.86 -2.96
N ILE A 80 10.12 -12.55 -3.04
CA ILE A 80 9.96 -11.83 -4.31
C ILE A 80 11.23 -11.05 -4.58
N SER A 81 11.69 -11.14 -5.82
CA SER A 81 12.74 -10.29 -6.36
C SER A 81 12.17 -9.33 -7.38
N VAL A 82 12.62 -8.08 -7.37
CA VAL A 82 12.28 -7.07 -8.38
C VAL A 82 13.58 -6.55 -8.95
N ASP A 83 13.71 -6.58 -10.28
CA ASP A 83 14.91 -6.16 -11.00
C ASP A 83 16.23 -6.79 -10.49
N GLY A 84 16.16 -8.05 -10.04
CA GLY A 84 17.30 -8.81 -9.50
C GLY A 84 17.56 -8.61 -8.01
N ASP A 85 16.96 -7.62 -7.36
CA ASP A 85 17.07 -7.41 -5.91
C ASP A 85 16.06 -8.28 -5.15
N GLN A 86 16.49 -8.99 -4.10
CA GLN A 86 15.61 -9.77 -3.24
C GLN A 86 15.38 -9.05 -1.91
N LYS A 87 14.33 -8.23 -1.84
CA LYS A 87 13.96 -7.44 -0.64
C LYS A 87 12.56 -7.75 -0.11
N TRP A 88 11.73 -8.40 -0.93
CA TRP A 88 10.30 -8.51 -0.72
C TRP A 88 9.87 -9.92 -0.33
N PHE A 89 8.71 -9.98 0.32
CA PHE A 89 8.01 -11.22 0.62
C PHE A 89 6.65 -11.23 -0.07
N GLY A 90 6.17 -12.42 -0.43
CA GLY A 90 4.82 -12.67 -0.93
C GLY A 90 3.83 -13.01 0.19
N GLN A 91 2.54 -12.97 -0.13
CA GLN A 91 1.44 -13.34 0.78
C GLN A 91 1.18 -14.84 0.79
#